data_AF-A0A8J5NVK6-F1
#
_entry.id   AF-A0A8J5NVK6-F1
#
_cell.length_a   1.000
_cell.length_b   1.000
_cell.length_c   1.000
_cell.angle_alpha   90.00
_cell.angle_beta   90.00
_cell.angle_gamma   90.00
#
_symmetry.space_group_name_H-M   'P 1'
#
loop_
_entity.id
_entity.type
_entity.pdbx_description
1 polymer ?
#
loop_
_entity_poly.entity_id
_entity_poly.type
_entity_poly.pdbx_seq_one_letter_code
_entity_poly.pdbx_strand_id
1 'polypeptide(L)'
;MFACPYFKHNPSKYVQRKWKSCAYPGYGTIHRLKGHIYRKHMLPDYQCKRYYVNVKSFKQLEELSNQMEACTPIPRKHDGLSQAQVKRMRIKKDTRKKTEEDKWNDTYAIALPHDQNTPSPYLRDSDEDTSVRKVNLLQEYSRFLERELPQLVGRDLSTIGCSMPDTIRVEIERRVEAFITRLQASFLDQAM
;
A
#
# COMPACT_ATOMS: atom_id res chain seq x y z
N MET A 1 8.73 6.94 12.94
CA MET A 1 8.53 5.69 12.16
C MET A 1 9.22 5.83 10.81
N PHE A 2 9.73 4.73 10.24
CA PHE A 2 10.38 4.73 8.92
C PHE A 2 9.34 4.77 7.79
N ALA A 3 9.64 5.53 6.74
CA ALA A 3 8.78 5.65 5.56
C ALA A 3 9.10 4.59 4.49
N CYS A 4 8.13 4.30 3.62
CA CYS A 4 8.38 3.50 2.43
C CYS A 4 9.20 4.32 1.42
N PRO A 5 10.35 3.82 0.90
CA PRO A 5 11.17 4.51 -0.10
C PRO A 5 10.38 4.98 -1.32
N TYR A 6 9.48 4.14 -1.83
CA TYR A 6 8.67 4.45 -3.00
C TYR A 6 7.66 5.58 -2.74
N PHE A 7 7.04 5.59 -1.56
CA PHE A 7 6.18 6.69 -1.16
C PHE A 7 6.98 7.99 -0.98
N LYS A 8 8.18 7.92 -0.39
CA LYS A 8 9.04 9.10 -0.23
C LYS A 8 9.51 9.68 -1.56
N HIS A 9 9.80 8.84 -2.55
CA HIS A 9 10.23 9.28 -3.88
C HIS A 9 9.08 9.82 -4.73
N ASN A 10 7.88 9.23 -4.62
CA ASN A 10 6.71 9.67 -5.39
C ASN A 10 5.40 9.56 -4.58
N PRO A 11 5.11 10.53 -3.70
CA PRO A 11 3.93 10.49 -2.84
C PRO A 11 2.63 10.37 -3.63
N SER A 12 2.50 11.12 -4.73
CA SER A 12 1.29 11.19 -5.57
C SER A 12 0.89 9.84 -6.17
N LYS A 13 1.86 8.97 -6.49
CA LYS A 13 1.59 7.63 -6.99
C LYS A 13 1.18 6.66 -5.87
N TYR A 14 1.85 6.75 -4.73
CA TYR A 14 1.75 5.75 -3.66
C TYR A 14 0.76 6.12 -2.55
N VAL A 15 -0.03 7.19 -2.72
CA VAL A 15 -1.18 7.54 -1.86
C VAL A 15 -2.44 6.71 -2.15
N GLN A 16 -2.54 6.12 -3.34
CA GLN A 16 -3.74 5.42 -3.79
C GLN A 16 -4.06 4.17 -2.93
N ARG A 17 -5.34 3.74 -2.92
CA ARG A 17 -5.84 2.59 -2.11
C ARG A 17 -4.97 1.34 -2.21
N LYS A 18 -4.46 1.00 -3.40
CA LYS A 18 -3.57 -0.16 -3.64
C LYS A 18 -2.27 -0.07 -2.84
N TRP A 19 -1.79 1.14 -2.60
CA TRP A 19 -0.50 1.48 -1.99
C TRP A 19 -0.64 2.10 -0.61
N LYS A 20 -1.84 2.07 0.01
CA LYS A 20 -2.11 2.67 1.33
C LYS A 20 -1.04 2.37 2.39
N SER A 21 -0.57 1.12 2.45
CA SER A 21 0.47 0.69 3.39
C SER A 21 1.83 1.37 3.19
N CYS A 22 2.09 1.96 2.01
CA CYS A 22 3.33 2.70 1.73
C CYS A 22 3.33 4.06 2.43
N ALA A 23 2.16 4.71 2.49
CA ALA A 23 1.97 6.04 3.07
C ALA A 23 1.76 6.01 4.60
N TYR A 24 1.01 5.02 5.12
CA TYR A 24 0.64 4.93 6.53
C TYR A 24 0.62 3.46 7.01
N PRO A 25 0.91 3.15 8.30
CA PRO A 25 1.38 4.04 9.38
C PRO A 25 2.88 4.36 9.35
N GLY A 26 3.61 3.79 8.39
CA GLY A 26 5.06 3.70 8.45
C GLY A 26 5.48 2.43 9.21
N TYR A 27 6.79 2.30 9.45
CA TYR A 27 7.39 1.06 9.92
C TYR A 27 8.25 1.29 11.16
N GLY A 28 8.01 0.52 12.22
CA GLY A 28 8.77 0.63 13.47
C GLY A 28 10.19 0.05 13.38
N THR A 29 10.45 -0.85 12.42
CA THR A 29 11.78 -1.46 12.19
C THR A 29 12.04 -1.64 10.71
N ILE A 30 13.32 -1.67 10.31
CA ILE A 30 13.70 -1.92 8.91
C ILE A 30 13.29 -3.32 8.46
N HIS A 31 13.21 -4.29 9.37
CA HIS A 31 12.71 -5.62 9.05
C HIS A 31 11.26 -5.59 8.54
N ARG A 32 10.36 -4.88 9.24
CA ARG A 32 8.95 -4.74 8.82
C ARG A 32 8.85 -3.98 7.50
N LEU A 33 9.66 -2.93 7.32
CA LEU A 33 9.73 -2.17 6.08
C LEU A 33 10.15 -3.06 4.89
N LYS A 34 11.24 -3.83 5.01
CA LYS A 34 11.69 -4.75 3.96
C LYS A 34 10.62 -5.80 3.63
N GLY A 35 9.95 -6.34 4.64
CA GLY A 35 8.82 -7.25 4.44
C GLY A 35 7.68 -6.63 3.63
N HIS A 36 7.35 -5.36 3.86
CA HIS A 36 6.40 -4.62 3.03
C HIS A 36 6.92 -4.44 1.59
N ILE A 37 8.17 -3.98 1.42
CA ILE A 37 8.77 -3.77 0.11
C ILE A 37 8.71 -5.05 -0.73
N TYR A 38 9.07 -6.20 -0.14
CA TYR A 38 9.02 -7.49 -0.84
C TYR A 38 7.60 -7.90 -1.26
N ARG A 39 6.56 -7.57 -0.49
CA ARG A 39 5.18 -7.93 -0.83
C ARG A 39 4.53 -7.00 -1.84
N LYS A 40 4.87 -5.72 -1.80
CA LYS A 40 4.15 -4.68 -2.56
C LYS A 40 4.90 -4.17 -3.78
N HIS A 41 6.23 -4.16 -3.72
CA HIS A 41 7.05 -3.52 -4.75
C HIS A 41 7.93 -4.51 -5.53
N MET A 42 7.98 -5.79 -5.14
CA MET A 42 8.73 -6.78 -5.90
C MET A 42 8.10 -7.01 -7.27
N LEU A 43 8.94 -7.03 -8.31
CA LEU A 43 8.50 -7.34 -9.65
C LEU A 43 8.22 -8.83 -9.81
N PRO A 44 7.26 -9.21 -10.69
CA PRO A 44 7.01 -10.59 -10.99
C PRO A 44 8.25 -11.31 -11.52
N ASP A 45 8.41 -12.59 -11.16
CA ASP A 45 9.58 -13.40 -11.49
C ASP A 45 9.77 -13.55 -13.00
N TYR A 46 8.66 -13.65 -13.74
CA TYR A 46 8.65 -13.80 -15.18
C TYR A 46 7.98 -12.59 -15.82
N GLN A 47 8.72 -11.48 -15.87
CA GLN A 47 8.29 -10.26 -16.55
C GLN A 47 9.24 -9.92 -17.68
N CYS A 48 8.69 -9.65 -18.87
CA CYS A 48 9.48 -9.18 -19.99
C CYS A 48 9.95 -7.76 -19.75
N LYS A 49 11.27 -7.52 -19.82
CA LYS A 49 11.87 -6.19 -19.59
C LYS A 49 11.54 -5.18 -20.70
N ARG A 50 11.11 -5.64 -21.89
CA ARG A 50 10.80 -4.79 -23.05
C ARG A 50 9.36 -4.28 -23.04
N TYR A 51 8.40 -5.12 -22.63
CA TYR A 51 6.96 -4.79 -22.63
C TYR A 51 6.32 -4.69 -21.25
N TYR A 52 7.03 -5.13 -20.21
CA TYR A 52 6.52 -5.24 -18.85
C TYR A 52 5.30 -6.16 -18.70
N VAL A 53 5.13 -7.09 -19.65
CA VAL A 53 4.12 -8.15 -19.61
C VAL A 53 4.60 -9.25 -18.65
N ASN A 54 3.72 -9.60 -17.72
CA ASN A 54 3.94 -10.71 -16.80
C ASN A 54 3.46 -11.99 -17.46
N VAL A 55 4.33 -12.99 -17.49
CA VAL A 55 4.03 -14.34 -17.98
C VAL A 55 4.05 -15.33 -16.82
N LYS A 56 3.54 -16.53 -17.04
CA LYS A 56 3.35 -17.50 -15.95
C LYS A 56 4.56 -18.43 -15.77
N SER A 57 5.48 -18.47 -16.74
CA SER A 57 6.64 -19.36 -16.70
C SER A 57 7.84 -18.78 -17.43
N PHE A 58 9.02 -19.32 -17.09
CA PHE A 58 10.28 -19.01 -17.79
C PHE A 58 10.20 -19.35 -19.29
N LYS A 59 9.58 -20.48 -19.65
CA LYS A 59 9.42 -20.91 -21.05
C LYS A 59 8.64 -19.89 -21.88
N GLN A 60 7.55 -19.34 -21.33
CA GLN A 60 6.78 -18.27 -21.98
C GLN A 60 7.58 -16.97 -22.11
N LEU A 61 8.46 -16.68 -21.15
CA LEU A 61 9.33 -15.51 -21.20
C LEU A 61 10.40 -15.66 -22.31
N GLU A 62 10.95 -16.86 -22.45
CA GLU A 62 11.94 -17.20 -23.48
C GLU A 62 11.31 -17.17 -24.88
N GLU A 63 10.13 -17.76 -25.05
CA GLU A 63 9.35 -17.69 -26.30
C GLU A 63 9.06 -16.23 -26.69
N LEU A 64 8.60 -15.41 -25.74
CA LEU A 64 8.35 -13.98 -25.97
C LEU A 64 9.63 -13.19 -26.29
N SER A 65 10.77 -13.59 -25.72
CA SER A 65 12.07 -12.95 -25.97
C SER A 65 12.66 -13.32 -27.33
N ASN A 66 12.42 -14.55 -27.80
CA ASN A 66 12.94 -15.07 -29.06
C ASN A 66 12.17 -14.56 -30.29
N GLN A 67 10.94 -14.08 -30.11
CA GLN A 67 10.18 -13.37 -31.15
C GLN A 67 10.75 -11.96 -31.36
N MET A 68 11.92 -11.87 -32.00
CA MET A 68 12.65 -10.62 -32.25
C MET A 68 11.83 -9.55 -32.97
N GLU A 69 10.87 -9.93 -33.82
CA GLU A 69 10.09 -9.00 -34.66
C GLU A 69 8.94 -8.30 -33.93
N ALA A 70 8.42 -8.85 -32.82
CA ALA A 70 7.33 -8.19 -32.08
C ALA A 70 7.83 -6.98 -31.25
N CYS A 71 9.15 -6.95 -30.99
CA CYS A 71 10.01 -6.08 -30.17
C CYS A 71 9.84 -4.55 -30.07
N THR A 72 8.68 -3.88 -30.12
CA THR A 72 8.67 -2.40 -29.90
C THR A 72 8.89 -2.04 -28.42
N PRO A 73 10.01 -1.39 -28.04
CA PRO A 73 10.28 -1.05 -26.64
C PRO A 73 9.33 0.04 -26.16
N ILE A 74 8.63 -0.18 -25.04
CA ILE A 74 7.85 0.87 -24.40
C ILE A 74 8.75 1.57 -23.36
N PRO A 75 9.00 2.89 -23.46
CA PRO A 75 9.81 3.62 -22.49
C PRO A 75 9.01 3.86 -21.20
N ARG A 76 8.67 2.80 -20.47
CA ARG A 76 8.11 2.91 -19.11
C ARG A 76 9.26 2.80 -18.11
N LYS A 77 9.41 3.80 -17.24
CA LYS A 77 10.22 3.70 -16.03
C LYS A 77 9.52 2.70 -15.10
N HIS A 78 10.16 1.57 -14.84
CA HIS A 78 9.55 0.53 -14.03
C HIS A 78 9.74 0.83 -12.55
N ASP A 79 8.63 1.02 -11.85
CA ASP A 79 8.60 1.38 -10.44
C ASP A 79 8.43 0.10 -9.60
N GLY A 80 9.54 -0.60 -9.39
CA GLY A 80 9.58 -1.79 -8.55
C GLY A 80 10.95 -2.45 -8.44
N LEU A 81 11.03 -3.40 -7.51
CA LEU A 81 12.24 -4.09 -7.10
C LEU A 81 12.50 -5.29 -8.02
N SER A 82 13.53 -5.19 -8.86
CA SER A 82 14.00 -6.32 -9.66
C SER A 82 14.54 -7.46 -8.79
N GLN A 83 14.58 -8.68 -9.32
CA GLN A 83 15.12 -9.82 -8.58
C GLN A 83 16.59 -9.63 -8.15
N ALA A 84 17.39 -8.93 -8.94
CA ALA A 84 18.75 -8.57 -8.56
C ALA A 84 18.79 -7.59 -7.36
N GLN A 85 17.88 -6.62 -7.31
CA GLN A 85 17.74 -5.71 -6.15
C GLN A 85 17.23 -6.45 -4.91
N VAL A 86 16.25 -7.36 -5.05
CA VAL A 86 15.76 -8.20 -3.94
C VAL A 86 16.90 -9.01 -3.33
N LYS A 87 17.68 -9.70 -4.18
CA LYS A 87 18.84 -10.48 -3.73
C LYS A 87 19.83 -9.60 -2.97
N ARG A 88 20.20 -8.44 -3.53
CA ARG A 88 21.09 -7.47 -2.85
C ARG A 88 20.54 -7.00 -1.50
N MET A 89 19.24 -6.75 -1.40
CA MET A 89 18.59 -6.29 -0.16
C MET A 89 18.54 -7.36 0.95
N ARG A 90 18.54 -8.64 0.56
CA ARG A 90 18.57 -9.80 1.45
C ARG A 90 19.96 -10.15 1.96
N ILE A 91 21.02 -9.78 1.23
CA ILE A 91 22.40 -10.00 1.69
C ILE A 91 22.60 -9.26 3.00
N LYS A 92 22.84 -10.01 4.08
CA LYS A 92 23.25 -9.46 5.37
C LYS A 92 24.72 -9.07 5.25
N LYS A 93 24.99 -7.85 4.79
CA LYS A 93 26.28 -7.20 5.07
C LYS A 93 26.44 -7.04 6.58
N ASP A 94 27.65 -6.83 7.07
CA ASP A 94 27.90 -6.62 8.50
C ASP A 94 27.11 -5.40 9.00
N THR A 95 25.92 -5.67 9.55
CA THR A 95 24.97 -4.66 10.01
C THR A 95 25.09 -4.41 11.50
N ARG A 96 26.04 -5.08 12.19
CA ARG A 96 26.21 -5.00 13.65
C ARG A 96 26.57 -3.59 14.11
N LYS A 97 27.22 -2.80 13.25
CA LYS A 97 27.62 -1.41 13.51
C LYS A 97 26.71 -0.35 12.87
N LYS A 98 25.67 -0.75 12.13
CA LYS A 98 24.79 0.18 11.42
C LYS A 98 23.57 0.57 12.26
N THR A 99 23.25 1.86 12.25
CA THR A 99 21.99 2.37 12.80
C THR A 99 20.78 1.88 11.97
N GLU A 100 19.56 2.02 12.48
CA GLU A 100 18.37 1.67 11.67
C GLU A 100 18.20 2.65 10.50
N GLU A 101 18.65 3.89 10.67
CA GLU A 101 18.71 4.94 9.65
C GLU A 101 19.66 4.56 8.52
N ASP A 102 20.86 4.08 8.84
CA ASP A 102 21.82 3.59 7.83
C ASP A 102 21.24 2.41 7.05
N LYS A 103 20.56 1.49 7.75
CA LYS A 103 19.89 0.35 7.10
C LYS A 103 18.72 0.81 6.23
N TRP A 104 18.06 1.90 6.58
CA TRP A 104 17.05 2.53 5.73
C TRP A 104 17.69 3.13 4.48
N ASN A 105 18.78 3.90 4.63
CA ASN A 105 19.51 4.51 3.53
C ASN A 105 20.04 3.45 2.54
N ASP A 106 20.59 2.34 3.05
CA ASP A 106 20.98 1.18 2.24
C ASP A 106 19.77 0.62 1.47
N THR A 107 18.61 0.52 2.14
CA THR A 107 17.37 -0.01 1.54
C THR A 107 16.87 0.94 0.44
N TYR A 108 16.93 2.26 0.66
CA TYR A 108 16.57 3.28 -0.31
C TYR A 108 17.46 3.22 -1.55
N ALA A 109 18.79 3.21 -1.36
CA ALA A 109 19.75 3.16 -2.46
C ALA A 109 19.62 1.89 -3.32
N ILE A 110 19.29 0.75 -2.71
CA ILE A 110 19.02 -0.49 -3.47
C ILE A 110 17.71 -0.38 -4.24
N ALA A 111 16.66 0.21 -3.65
CA ALA A 111 15.34 0.31 -4.25
C ALA A 111 15.31 1.32 -5.41
N LEU A 112 15.98 2.46 -5.25
CA LEU A 112 15.95 3.60 -6.15
C LEU A 112 17.40 4.01 -6.52
N PRO A 113 18.13 3.17 -7.27
CA PRO A 113 19.56 3.37 -7.54
C PRO A 113 19.86 4.57 -8.43
N HIS A 114 18.84 5.10 -9.12
CA HIS A 114 18.97 6.28 -9.98
C HIS A 114 18.65 7.59 -9.27
N ASP A 115 18.16 7.52 -8.03
CA ASP A 115 17.91 8.70 -7.23
C ASP A 115 19.18 9.10 -6.49
N GLN A 116 19.67 10.31 -6.77
CA GLN A 116 20.89 10.84 -6.18
C GLN A 116 20.65 11.54 -4.86
N ASN A 117 19.41 11.94 -4.58
CA ASN A 117 19.06 12.66 -3.36
C ASN A 117 18.31 11.71 -2.42
N THR A 118 19.01 11.16 -1.43
CA THR A 118 18.38 10.28 -0.43
C THR A 118 17.58 11.16 0.54
N PRO A 119 16.24 11.03 0.59
CA PRO A 119 15.41 11.84 1.46
C PRO A 119 15.50 11.34 2.90
N SER A 120 14.86 12.05 3.83
CA SER A 120 14.82 11.63 5.23
C SER A 120 14.17 10.25 5.39
N PRO A 121 14.77 9.34 6.20
CA PRO A 121 14.23 8.00 6.46
C PRO A 121 12.84 7.97 7.10
N TYR A 122 12.50 9.05 7.79
CA TYR A 122 11.32 9.12 8.61
C TYR A 122 10.15 9.73 7.85
N LEU A 123 8.95 9.27 8.19
CA LEU A 123 7.73 10.03 7.96
C LEU A 123 7.81 11.31 8.83
N ARG A 124 8.36 12.40 8.29
CA ARG A 124 8.30 13.73 8.92
C ARG A 124 6.93 14.34 8.71
N ASP A 125 6.45 15.09 9.69
CA ASP A 125 5.16 15.77 9.69
C ASP A 125 5.21 17.04 8.81
N SER A 126 5.48 16.92 7.50
CA SER A 126 5.18 18.03 6.59
C SER A 126 3.66 18.12 6.37
N ASP A 127 3.16 19.30 6.00
CA ASP A 127 1.71 19.52 5.78
C ASP A 127 1.11 18.59 4.70
N GLU A 128 1.92 18.22 3.71
CA GLU A 128 1.57 17.23 2.67
C GLU A 128 1.45 15.81 3.25
N ASP A 129 2.43 15.37 4.06
CA ASP A 129 2.39 14.08 4.76
C ASP A 129 1.21 14.05 5.77
N THR A 130 0.87 15.18 6.37
CA THR A 130 -0.27 15.34 7.31
C THR A 130 -1.61 15.18 6.61
N SER A 131 -1.77 15.78 5.42
CA SER A 131 -2.99 15.67 4.62
C SER A 131 -3.23 14.23 4.16
N VAL A 132 -2.17 13.56 3.69
CA VAL A 132 -2.23 12.15 3.30
C VAL A 132 -2.53 11.24 4.50
N ARG A 133 -1.94 11.52 5.68
CA ARG A 133 -2.27 10.79 6.92
C ARG A 133 -3.72 11.00 7.34
N LYS A 134 -4.25 12.23 7.27
CA LYS A 134 -5.65 12.54 7.60
C LYS A 134 -6.60 11.78 6.68
N VAL A 135 -6.38 11.79 5.37
CA VAL A 135 -7.19 11.03 4.40
C VAL A 135 -7.14 9.52 4.72
N ASN A 136 -5.96 9.00 5.04
CA ASN A 136 -5.81 7.59 5.39
C ASN A 136 -6.51 7.22 6.70
N LEU A 137 -6.42 8.07 7.73
CA LEU A 137 -7.07 7.90 9.02
C LEU A 137 -8.59 7.95 8.88
N LEU A 138 -9.12 8.93 8.15
CA LEU A 138 -10.55 9.04 7.85
C LEU A 138 -11.06 7.78 7.17
N GLN A 139 -10.32 7.25 6.19
CA GLN A 139 -10.70 6.00 5.53
C GLN A 139 -10.59 4.76 6.44
N GLU A 140 -9.72 4.76 7.45
CA GLU A 140 -9.68 3.69 8.46
C GLU A 140 -10.85 3.80 9.45
N TYR A 141 -11.14 5.01 9.91
CA TYR A 141 -12.28 5.29 10.78
C TYR A 141 -13.61 4.95 10.09
N SER A 142 -13.73 5.30 8.81
CA SER A 142 -14.84 4.92 7.93
C SER A 142 -15.08 3.41 7.90
N ARG A 143 -14.03 2.62 7.71
CA ARG A 143 -14.11 1.15 7.71
C ARG A 143 -14.40 0.57 9.09
N PHE A 144 -13.90 1.23 10.14
CA PHE A 144 -14.25 0.89 11.50
C PHE A 144 -15.75 1.10 11.75
N LEU A 145 -16.32 2.23 11.32
CA LEU A 145 -17.76 2.49 11.42
C LEU A 145 -18.60 1.45 10.68
N GLU A 146 -18.21 1.04 9.47
CA GLU A 146 -18.91 -0.05 8.74
C GLU A 146 -18.99 -1.35 9.54
N ARG A 147 -17.94 -1.66 10.31
CA ARG A 147 -17.85 -2.93 11.04
C ARG A 147 -18.52 -2.85 12.41
N GLU A 148 -18.33 -1.76 13.12
CA GLU A 148 -18.74 -1.64 14.53
C GLU A 148 -20.13 -1.03 14.68
N LEU A 149 -20.52 -0.08 13.82
CA LEU A 149 -21.77 0.65 13.99
C LEU A 149 -23.01 -0.26 13.82
N PRO A 150 -23.11 -1.15 12.83
CA PRO A 150 -24.22 -2.10 12.74
C PRO A 150 -24.32 -3.00 13.97
N GLN A 151 -23.18 -3.47 14.49
CA GLN A 151 -23.12 -4.33 15.67
C GLN A 151 -23.50 -3.60 16.97
N LEU A 152 -23.18 -2.32 17.09
CA LEU A 152 -23.61 -1.49 18.20
C LEU A 152 -25.12 -1.24 18.13
N VAL A 153 -25.64 -0.88 16.96
CA VAL A 153 -27.08 -0.70 16.75
C VAL A 153 -27.85 -1.97 17.05
N GLY A 154 -27.41 -3.14 16.56
CA GLY A 154 -28.07 -4.42 16.85
C GLY A 154 -28.10 -4.77 18.34
N ARG A 155 -27.03 -4.46 19.08
CA ARG A 155 -26.98 -4.64 20.55
C ARG A 155 -27.94 -3.71 21.28
N ASP A 156 -27.99 -2.43 20.89
CA ASP A 156 -28.90 -1.47 21.51
C ASP A 156 -30.36 -1.80 21.20
N LEU A 157 -30.68 -2.18 19.96
CA LEU A 157 -32.02 -2.66 19.57
C LEU A 157 -32.45 -3.91 20.35
N SER A 158 -31.50 -4.73 20.81
CA SER A 158 -31.78 -5.90 21.66
C SER A 158 -32.11 -5.56 23.11
N THR A 159 -31.75 -4.34 23.54
CA THR A 159 -31.93 -3.86 24.91
C THR A 159 -33.22 -3.05 25.06
N ILE A 160 -33.85 -2.67 23.95
CA ILE A 160 -35.15 -1.98 23.95
C ILE A 160 -36.21 -2.93 24.53
N GLY A 161 -36.81 -2.54 25.66
CA GLY A 161 -37.78 -3.36 26.41
C GLY A 161 -39.12 -3.63 25.71
N CYS A 162 -39.30 -3.17 24.47
CA CYS A 162 -40.45 -3.49 23.64
C CYS A 162 -40.10 -4.63 22.68
N SER A 163 -40.96 -5.65 22.60
CA SER A 163 -40.80 -6.76 21.65
C SER A 163 -40.78 -6.22 20.22
N MET A 164 -39.59 -6.11 19.65
CA MET A 164 -39.39 -5.69 18.26
C MET A 164 -39.30 -6.94 17.39
N PRO A 165 -40.16 -7.10 16.37
CA PRO A 165 -40.04 -8.19 15.42
C PRO A 165 -38.67 -8.19 14.74
N ASP A 166 -38.08 -9.37 14.56
CA ASP A 166 -36.75 -9.53 13.93
C ASP A 166 -36.69 -8.90 12.53
N THR A 167 -37.82 -8.89 11.81
CA THR A 167 -37.94 -8.24 10.49
C THR A 167 -37.70 -6.74 10.53
N ILE A 168 -38.16 -6.06 11.59
CA ILE A 168 -37.96 -4.61 11.77
C ILE A 168 -36.51 -4.34 12.18
N ARG A 169 -35.94 -5.17 13.07
CA ARG A 169 -34.54 -5.07 13.49
C ARG A 169 -33.58 -5.18 12.31
N VAL A 170 -33.74 -6.23 11.49
CA VAL A 170 -32.91 -6.46 10.30
C VAL A 170 -33.03 -5.32 9.29
N GLU A 171 -34.22 -4.75 9.10
CA GLU A 171 -34.40 -3.61 8.20
C GLU A 171 -33.71 -2.33 8.72
N ILE A 172 -33.70 -2.11 10.04
CA ILE A 172 -32.96 -0.99 10.65
C ILE A 172 -31.46 -1.18 10.44
N GLU A 173 -30.92 -2.36 10.73
CA GLU A 173 -29.50 -2.68 10.52
C GLU A 173 -29.09 -2.47 9.05
N ARG A 174 -29.88 -3.00 8.11
CA ARG A 174 -29.66 -2.84 6.66
C ARG A 174 -29.69 -1.37 6.24
N ARG A 175 -30.61 -0.56 6.80
CA ARG A 175 -30.66 0.88 6.52
C ARG A 175 -29.46 1.62 7.06
N VAL A 176 -28.99 1.26 8.25
CA VAL A 176 -27.78 1.83 8.85
C VAL A 176 -26.56 1.53 7.96
N GLU A 177 -26.38 0.29 7.50
CA GLU A 177 -25.32 -0.06 6.55
C GLU A 177 -25.40 0.74 5.24
N ALA A 178 -26.59 0.91 4.69
CA ALA A 178 -26.81 1.70 3.49
C ALA A 178 -26.49 3.19 3.70
N PHE A 179 -26.81 3.75 4.86
CA PHE A 179 -26.46 5.13 5.21
C PHE A 179 -24.96 5.31 5.38
N ILE A 180 -24.27 4.38 6.05
CA ILE A 180 -22.80 4.42 6.17
C ILE A 180 -22.19 4.47 4.76
N THR A 181 -22.59 3.55 3.88
CA THR A 181 -22.07 3.47 2.51
C THR A 181 -22.31 4.78 1.74
N ARG A 182 -23.50 5.38 1.85
CA ARG A 182 -23.84 6.64 1.19
C ARG A 182 -23.05 7.84 1.73
N LEU A 183 -22.92 7.95 3.05
CA LEU A 183 -22.17 9.03 3.68
C LEU A 183 -20.69 8.98 3.30
N GLN A 184 -20.12 7.77 3.22
CA GLN A 184 -18.75 7.59 2.76
C GLN A 184 -18.56 7.97 1.30
N ALA A 185 -19.46 7.56 0.42
CA ALA A 185 -19.39 7.93 -0.99
C ALA A 185 -19.44 9.46 -1.17
N SER A 186 -20.34 10.14 -0.44
CA SER A 186 -20.42 11.61 -0.43
C SER A 186 -19.18 12.26 0.16
N PHE A 187 -18.58 11.67 1.20
CA PHE A 187 -17.36 12.21 1.81
C PHE A 187 -16.15 12.09 0.88
N LEU A 188 -16.00 10.95 0.20
CA LEU A 188 -14.93 10.74 -0.77
C LEU A 188 -15.04 11.69 -1.98
N ASP A 189 -16.27 12.01 -2.40
CA ASP A 189 -16.54 12.96 -3.49
C ASP A 189 -16.17 14.41 -3.11
N GLN A 190 -16.36 14.79 -1.83
CA GLN A 190 -15.98 16.12 -1.33
C GLN A 190 -14.49 16.27 -0.99
N ALA A 191 -13.77 15.16 -0.84
CA ALA A 191 -12.37 15.14 -0.41
C ALA A 191 -11.35 14.98 -1.57
N MET A 192 -11.82 14.82 -2.81
CA MET A 192 -11.02 14.78 -4.04
C MET A 192 -11.10 16.10 -4.80
#